data_AF-A0A1M3P253-F1
#
_entry.id   AF-A0A1M3P253-F1
#
_cell.length_a   1.000
_cell.length_b   1.000
_cell.length_c   1.000
_cell.angle_alpha   90.00
_cell.angle_beta   90.00
_cell.angle_gamma   90.00
#
_symmetry.space_group_name_H-M   'P 1'
#
loop_
_entity.id
_entity.type
_entity.pdbx_description
1 polymer ?
#
loop_
_entity_poly.entity_id
_entity_poly.type
_entity_poly.pdbx_seq_one_letter_code
_entity_poly.pdbx_strand_id
1 'polypeptide(L)'
;MNVMTHRLVAERDISERSADDMASAHHYVCWSRMQAEAGQPLETIIQRKELERRSNGGIFVWGVGNAPARLTRALARTGQPVRAIFSIMKSKPRPSDANAEDLLMWRAYLDADGVERSLPAGSIVTSRAGTASNRKRAHYALICRSDRVLDLDHSGARFDPDAFRNAGEQGRPVGASQVTALLRQVAGQRANGPYAVNMEADLVGAYWVRLTSPVPLACGAKAMLDRAEAMSVAAWLDCAQQLRGRRVADAVSHDCLL
;
A
#
# COMPACT_ATOMS: atom_id res chain seq x y z
N MET A 1 3.01 -50.70 37.76
CA MET A 1 3.30 -49.25 37.96
C MET A 1 4.11 -48.74 36.76
N ASN A 2 4.11 -47.42 36.53
CA ASN A 2 4.77 -46.70 35.42
C ASN A 2 4.23 -46.95 33.99
N VAL A 3 3.05 -46.40 33.71
CA VAL A 3 2.65 -45.94 32.36
C VAL A 3 2.05 -44.52 32.47
N MET A 4 2.80 -43.56 33.01
CA MET A 4 2.35 -42.17 33.21
C MET A 4 3.50 -41.14 33.17
N THR A 5 4.34 -41.17 32.12
CA THR A 5 5.39 -40.14 31.96
C THR A 5 5.72 -39.71 30.52
N HIS A 6 5.10 -40.31 29.49
CA HIS A 6 5.39 -39.95 28.08
C HIS A 6 4.38 -39.03 27.41
N ARG A 7 3.23 -38.73 28.03
CA ARG A 7 2.17 -37.91 27.40
C ARG A 7 2.31 -36.39 27.66
N LEU A 8 2.95 -36.00 28.77
CA LEU A 8 3.05 -34.60 29.20
C LEU A 8 4.21 -33.80 28.56
N VAL A 9 5.12 -34.45 27.84
CA VAL A 9 6.22 -33.76 27.13
C VAL A 9 5.77 -33.32 25.71
N ALA A 10 4.97 -34.15 25.04
CA ALA A 10 4.50 -33.87 23.68
C ALA A 10 3.48 -32.71 23.60
N GLU A 11 2.67 -32.50 24.63
CA GLU A 11 1.63 -31.44 24.63
C GLU A 11 2.20 -30.04 24.90
N ARG A 12 3.42 -29.90 25.43
CA ARG A 12 4.09 -28.60 25.59
C ARG A 12 4.77 -28.10 24.30
N ASP A 13 5.40 -29.00 23.54
CA ASP A 13 6.11 -28.69 22.28
C ASP A 13 5.16 -28.18 21.16
N ILE A 14 3.88 -28.56 21.20
CA ILE A 14 2.87 -28.09 20.24
C ILE A 14 2.35 -26.68 20.59
N SER A 15 2.36 -26.30 21.87
CA SER A 15 1.87 -25.00 22.35
C SER A 15 2.86 -23.86 22.08
N GLU A 16 4.17 -24.10 22.25
CA GLU A 16 5.19 -23.06 22.10
C GLU A 16 5.49 -22.71 20.63
N ARG A 17 5.40 -23.69 19.72
CA ARG A 17 5.55 -23.45 18.26
C ARG A 17 4.52 -22.45 17.71
N SER A 18 3.31 -22.40 18.28
CA SER A 18 2.23 -21.55 17.77
C SER A 18 2.49 -20.04 17.88
N ALA A 19 3.40 -19.60 18.76
CA ALA A 19 3.74 -18.19 18.92
C ALA A 19 4.95 -17.80 18.04
N ASP A 20 5.99 -18.65 18.01
CA ASP A 20 7.20 -18.40 17.21
C ASP A 20 6.98 -18.60 15.70
N ASP A 21 6.14 -19.54 15.26
CA ASP A 21 5.79 -19.68 13.83
C ASP A 21 5.07 -18.43 13.31
N MET A 22 4.23 -17.79 14.14
CA MET A 22 3.59 -16.51 13.80
C MET A 22 4.59 -15.35 13.75
N ALA A 23 5.69 -15.40 14.51
CA ALA A 23 6.80 -14.45 14.40
C ALA A 23 7.74 -14.75 13.21
N SER A 24 7.64 -15.94 12.59
CA SER A 24 8.57 -16.45 11.56
C SER A 24 8.05 -16.31 10.12
N ALA A 25 6.73 -16.21 9.91
CA ALA A 25 6.11 -16.33 8.58
C ALA A 25 6.55 -15.30 7.51
N HIS A 26 7.10 -14.15 7.91
CA HIS A 26 7.48 -13.06 7.00
C HIS A 26 8.98 -12.69 7.10
N HIS A 27 9.85 -13.50 6.48
CA HIS A 27 11.27 -13.13 6.28
C HIS A 27 11.48 -11.77 5.58
N TYR A 28 10.48 -11.31 4.82
CA TYR A 28 10.48 -10.03 4.13
C TYR A 28 9.26 -9.19 4.49
N VAL A 29 9.49 -7.89 4.70
CA VAL A 29 8.45 -6.88 4.89
C VAL A 29 8.68 -5.70 3.94
N CYS A 30 7.62 -5.04 3.52
CA CYS A 30 7.69 -3.77 2.82
C CYS A 30 7.29 -2.65 3.77
N TRP A 31 8.26 -1.95 4.33
CA TRP A 31 8.00 -0.83 5.22
C TRP A 31 7.81 0.45 4.42
N SER A 32 6.72 1.17 4.67
CA SER A 32 6.40 2.44 4.03
C SER A 32 6.02 3.50 5.06
N ARG A 33 6.62 4.68 4.96
CA ARG A 33 6.35 5.80 5.87
C ARG A 33 5.34 6.76 5.23
N MET A 34 4.30 7.13 5.98
CA MET A 34 3.14 7.88 5.49
C MET A 34 3.09 9.30 6.05
N GLN A 35 2.52 10.22 5.27
CA GLN A 35 2.24 11.61 5.64
C GLN A 35 1.20 12.17 4.66
N ALA A 36 0.82 13.44 4.81
CA ALA A 36 0.08 14.18 3.79
C ALA A 36 0.82 14.18 2.44
N GLU A 37 0.11 13.91 1.34
CA GLU A 37 0.63 13.90 -0.03
C GLU A 37 -0.42 14.45 -1.00
N ALA A 38 0.03 15.06 -2.11
CA ALA A 38 -0.83 15.61 -3.16
C ALA A 38 -1.89 16.62 -2.65
N GLY A 39 -1.56 17.36 -1.58
CA GLY A 39 -2.47 18.29 -0.93
C GLY A 39 -3.66 17.65 -0.21
N GLN A 40 -3.56 16.38 0.17
CA GLN A 40 -4.54 15.69 1.02
C GLN A 40 -3.92 15.38 2.39
N PRO A 41 -4.63 15.60 3.51
CA PRO A 41 -4.19 15.11 4.82
C PRO A 41 -4.23 13.57 4.84
N LEU A 42 -3.50 12.96 5.79
CA LEU A 42 -3.31 11.51 5.81
C LEU A 42 -4.61 10.75 6.04
N GLU A 43 -5.50 11.32 6.85
CA GLU A 43 -6.80 10.79 7.23
C GLU A 43 -7.69 10.66 5.99
N THR A 44 -7.77 11.72 5.16
CA THR A 44 -8.48 11.69 3.87
C THR A 44 -7.87 10.70 2.88
N ILE A 45 -6.54 10.53 2.88
CA ILE A 45 -5.89 9.49 2.07
C ILE A 45 -6.35 8.10 2.53
N ILE A 46 -6.42 7.84 3.83
CA ILE A 46 -6.81 6.53 4.39
C ILE A 46 -8.30 6.22 4.16
N GLN A 47 -9.20 7.18 4.41
CA GLN A 47 -10.63 7.05 4.08
C GLN A 47 -10.83 6.69 2.60
N ARG A 48 -10.08 7.35 1.71
CA ARG A 48 -10.07 7.05 0.28
C ARG A 48 -9.53 5.65 -0.01
N LYS A 49 -8.47 5.19 0.67
CA LYS A 49 -7.95 3.82 0.52
C LYS A 49 -8.89 2.76 1.06
N GLU A 50 -9.69 3.03 2.09
CA GLU A 50 -10.75 2.13 2.54
C GLU A 50 -11.84 1.97 1.47
N LEU A 51 -12.21 3.04 0.76
CA LEU A 51 -13.12 2.95 -0.37
C LEU A 51 -12.52 2.19 -1.56
N GLU A 52 -11.23 2.36 -1.86
CA GLU A 52 -10.51 1.51 -2.82
C GLU A 52 -10.57 0.03 -2.39
N ARG A 53 -10.25 -0.27 -1.13
CA ARG A 53 -10.27 -1.62 -0.57
C ARG A 53 -11.64 -2.27 -0.72
N ARG A 54 -12.71 -1.57 -0.30
CA ARG A 54 -14.09 -2.07 -0.38
C ARG A 54 -14.59 -2.26 -1.81
N SER A 55 -14.26 -1.35 -2.72
CA SER A 55 -14.69 -1.42 -4.13
C SER A 55 -13.93 -2.46 -4.97
N ASN A 56 -12.72 -2.86 -4.56
CA ASN A 56 -11.92 -3.88 -5.25
C ASN A 56 -11.78 -5.20 -4.47
N GLY A 57 -12.74 -5.55 -3.60
CA GLY A 57 -12.77 -6.85 -2.93
C GLY A 57 -11.57 -7.13 -2.00
N GLY A 58 -11.11 -6.11 -1.27
CA GLY A 58 -9.97 -6.17 -0.35
C GLY A 58 -8.72 -5.45 -0.87
N ILE A 59 -8.66 -5.01 -2.13
CA ILE A 59 -7.45 -4.47 -2.76
C ILE A 59 -7.41 -2.94 -2.76
N PHE A 60 -6.29 -2.34 -2.34
CA PHE A 60 -6.02 -0.91 -2.48
C PHE A 60 -4.62 -0.67 -3.06
N VAL A 61 -4.40 0.50 -3.67
CA VAL A 61 -3.13 0.80 -4.34
C VAL A 61 -2.46 2.01 -3.71
N TRP A 62 -1.33 1.81 -3.02
CA TRP A 62 -0.61 2.87 -2.31
C TRP A 62 0.51 3.47 -3.17
N GLY A 63 0.43 4.76 -3.52
CA GLY A 63 1.45 5.45 -4.31
C GLY A 63 2.77 5.62 -3.54
N VAL A 64 3.92 5.42 -4.19
CA VAL A 64 5.25 5.55 -3.56
C VAL A 64 6.27 6.23 -4.47
N GLY A 65 7.12 7.07 -3.87
CA GLY A 65 8.05 7.95 -4.61
C GLY A 65 9.20 7.23 -5.32
N ASN A 66 9.63 6.07 -4.83
CA ASN A 66 10.83 5.37 -5.30
C ASN A 66 10.55 4.03 -6.00
N ALA A 67 11.52 3.60 -6.80
CA ALA A 67 11.47 2.34 -7.52
C ALA A 67 11.56 1.12 -6.58
N PRO A 68 10.96 -0.03 -6.95
CA PRO A 68 11.12 -1.28 -6.22
C PRO A 68 12.57 -1.77 -6.19
N ALA A 69 12.91 -2.52 -5.14
CA ALA A 69 14.12 -3.34 -5.13
C ALA A 69 14.05 -4.41 -6.25
N ARG A 70 15.20 -4.78 -6.83
CA ARG A 70 15.26 -5.82 -7.87
C ARG A 70 14.61 -7.14 -7.42
N LEU A 71 14.80 -7.49 -6.15
CA LEU A 71 14.25 -8.71 -5.55
C LEU A 71 12.71 -8.74 -5.53
N THR A 72 12.01 -7.58 -5.48
CA THR A 72 10.55 -7.56 -5.33
C THR A 72 9.81 -8.32 -6.42
N ARG A 73 10.29 -8.26 -7.68
CA ARG A 73 9.73 -9.03 -8.81
C ARG A 73 10.02 -10.54 -8.72
N ALA A 74 11.09 -10.95 -8.05
CA ALA A 74 11.33 -12.37 -7.80
C ALA A 74 10.36 -12.89 -6.76
N LEU A 75 10.23 -12.20 -5.61
CA LEU A 75 9.29 -12.56 -4.54
C LEU A 75 7.84 -12.64 -5.03
N ALA A 76 7.41 -11.67 -5.85
CA ALA A 76 6.07 -11.67 -6.44
C ALA A 76 5.82 -12.90 -7.34
N ARG A 77 6.78 -13.26 -8.21
CA ARG A 77 6.65 -14.42 -9.10
C ARG A 77 6.73 -15.76 -8.38
N THR A 78 7.42 -15.83 -7.23
CA THR A 78 7.45 -17.04 -6.39
C THR A 78 6.35 -17.06 -5.33
N GLY A 79 5.48 -16.05 -5.29
CA GLY A 79 4.40 -15.95 -4.29
C GLY A 79 4.87 -15.82 -2.84
N GLN A 80 6.11 -15.37 -2.59
CA GLN A 80 6.67 -15.28 -1.24
C GLN A 80 5.91 -14.22 -0.42
N PRO A 81 5.25 -14.56 0.71
CA PRO A 81 4.45 -13.60 1.48
C PRO A 81 5.28 -12.41 1.99
N VAL A 82 4.85 -11.19 1.63
CA VAL A 82 5.45 -9.93 2.10
C VAL A 82 4.39 -9.06 2.77
N ARG A 83 4.51 -8.87 4.08
CA ARG A 83 3.69 -7.93 4.86
C ARG A 83 4.08 -6.49 4.51
N ALA A 84 3.13 -5.65 4.13
CA ALA A 84 3.29 -4.22 4.04
C ALA A 84 2.98 -3.57 5.40
N ILE A 85 3.97 -2.87 5.96
CA ILE A 85 3.87 -2.20 7.26
C ILE A 85 3.92 -0.69 7.01
N PHE A 86 2.94 0.03 7.52
CA PHE A 86 2.83 1.47 7.34
C PHE A 86 2.99 2.22 8.67
N SER A 87 3.82 3.26 8.67
CA SER A 87 4.12 4.08 9.86
C SER A 87 4.04 5.57 9.54
N ILE A 88 3.51 6.41 10.45
CA ILE A 88 3.52 7.87 10.23
C ILE A 88 4.97 8.42 10.28
N MET A 89 5.29 9.36 9.39
CA MET A 89 6.56 10.08 9.40
C MET A 89 6.68 11.00 10.63
N LYS A 90 7.84 10.95 11.31
CA LYS A 90 8.12 11.81 12.48
C LYS A 90 8.33 13.28 12.12
N SER A 91 8.73 13.55 10.88
CA SER A 91 8.92 14.90 10.33
C SER A 91 7.59 15.47 9.81
N LYS A 92 7.41 16.78 9.92
CA LYS A 92 6.27 17.47 9.28
C LYS A 92 6.29 17.25 7.74
N PRO A 93 5.12 17.21 7.08
CA PRO A 93 5.03 17.20 5.62
C PRO A 93 5.79 18.37 4.99
N ARG A 94 6.34 18.16 3.80
CA ARG A 94 6.97 19.25 3.04
C ARG A 94 5.87 20.18 2.51
N PRO A 95 6.06 21.51 2.49
CA PRO A 95 5.04 22.43 1.95
C PRO A 95 4.61 22.09 0.52
N SER A 96 5.52 21.58 -0.32
CA SER A 96 5.21 21.15 -1.68
C SER A 96 4.45 19.83 -1.80
N ASP A 97 4.42 19.00 -0.75
CA ASP A 97 3.55 17.82 -0.68
C ASP A 97 2.16 18.18 -0.11
N ALA A 98 2.08 19.22 0.74
CA ALA A 98 0.86 19.75 1.35
C ALA A 98 0.06 20.73 0.46
N ASN A 99 0.72 21.46 -0.45
CA ASN A 99 0.11 22.47 -1.32
C ASN A 99 0.32 22.13 -2.81
N ALA A 100 0.01 20.90 -3.20
CA ALA A 100 0.26 20.42 -4.57
C ALA A 100 -0.89 20.78 -5.52
N GLU A 101 -0.64 21.74 -6.43
CA GLU A 101 -1.61 22.17 -7.46
C GLU A 101 -1.53 21.27 -8.71
N ASP A 102 -0.32 21.06 -9.25
CA ASP A 102 -0.10 20.22 -10.45
C ASP A 102 -0.05 18.72 -10.11
N LEU A 103 -1.19 18.05 -10.28
CA LEU A 103 -1.34 16.61 -10.05
C LEU A 103 -1.45 15.81 -11.36
N LEU A 104 -0.75 14.68 -11.41
CA LEU A 104 -0.97 13.60 -12.37
C LEU A 104 -1.78 12.50 -11.70
N MET A 105 -2.69 11.88 -12.45
CA MET A 105 -3.31 10.61 -12.13
C MET A 105 -2.73 9.52 -13.02
N TRP A 106 -2.46 8.36 -12.44
CA TRP A 106 -1.95 7.18 -13.13
C TRP A 106 -3.10 6.22 -13.41
N ARG A 107 -3.12 5.58 -14.59
CA ARG A 107 -4.23 4.72 -15.05
C ARG A 107 -3.83 3.26 -15.24
N ALA A 108 -2.55 3.00 -15.45
CA ALA A 108 -2.01 1.68 -15.70
C ALA A 108 -0.73 1.43 -14.88
N TYR A 109 -0.28 0.17 -14.88
CA TYR A 109 0.97 -0.25 -14.28
C TYR A 109 1.60 -1.40 -15.07
N LEU A 110 2.91 -1.59 -14.92
CA LEU A 110 3.61 -2.79 -15.42
C LEU A 110 3.60 -3.86 -14.33
N ASP A 111 3.10 -5.05 -14.65
CA ASP A 111 3.09 -6.20 -13.75
C ASP A 111 4.48 -6.85 -13.59
N ALA A 112 4.54 -8.02 -12.94
CA ALA A 112 5.77 -8.72 -12.64
C ALA A 112 6.51 -9.21 -13.90
N ASP A 113 5.76 -9.50 -14.96
CA ASP A 113 6.24 -9.95 -16.27
C ASP A 113 6.49 -8.77 -17.22
N GLY A 114 6.15 -7.54 -16.80
CA GLY A 114 6.34 -6.31 -17.55
C GLY A 114 5.20 -5.99 -18.51
N VAL A 115 4.08 -6.71 -18.44
CA VAL A 115 2.88 -6.45 -19.24
C VAL A 115 2.14 -5.26 -18.62
N GLU A 116 1.65 -4.34 -19.46
CA GLU A 116 0.84 -3.22 -18.99
C GLU A 116 -0.58 -3.67 -18.65
N ARG A 117 -1.03 -3.32 -17.44
CA ARG A 117 -2.35 -3.64 -16.88
C ARG A 117 -3.06 -2.37 -16.44
N SER A 118 -4.38 -2.32 -16.59
CA SER A 118 -5.21 -1.28 -15.96
C SER A 118 -5.18 -1.43 -14.43
N LEU A 119 -5.21 -0.31 -13.70
CA LEU A 119 -5.42 -0.34 -12.24
C LEU A 119 -6.80 -0.91 -11.88
N PRO A 120 -6.97 -1.52 -10.68
CA PRO A 120 -8.26 -2.02 -10.20
C PRO A 120 -9.38 -0.97 -10.29
N ALA A 121 -10.63 -1.42 -10.44
CA ALA A 121 -11.74 -0.59 -10.90
C ALA A 121 -12.01 0.65 -10.03
N GLY A 122 -11.87 0.52 -8.70
CA GLY A 122 -12.02 1.63 -7.76
C GLY A 122 -10.71 2.36 -7.40
N SER A 123 -9.55 1.95 -7.92
CA SER A 123 -8.25 2.52 -7.49
C SER A 123 -7.90 3.83 -8.18
N ILE A 124 -7.49 4.83 -7.38
CA ILE A 124 -6.97 6.12 -7.86
C ILE A 124 -5.58 6.38 -7.28
N VAL A 125 -4.59 6.52 -8.15
CA VAL A 125 -3.24 6.90 -7.75
C VAL A 125 -2.89 8.25 -8.35
N THR A 126 -2.69 9.24 -7.49
CA THR A 126 -2.28 10.60 -7.85
C THR A 126 -0.85 10.84 -7.42
N SER A 127 -0.17 11.78 -8.07
CA SER A 127 1.14 12.27 -7.63
C SER A 127 1.47 13.62 -8.27
N ARG A 128 2.34 14.40 -7.64
CA ARG A 128 2.85 15.66 -8.21
C ARG A 128 3.45 15.48 -9.61
N ALA A 129 3.16 16.41 -10.53
CA ALA A 129 3.63 16.36 -11.92
C ALA A 129 5.15 16.56 -12.10
N GLY A 130 5.82 17.11 -11.08
CA GLY A 130 7.20 17.59 -11.18
C GLY A 130 7.24 19.06 -11.62
N THR A 131 8.44 19.61 -11.82
CA THR A 131 8.62 20.96 -12.39
C THR A 131 8.61 20.89 -13.91
N ALA A 132 8.43 22.03 -14.60
CA ALA A 132 8.57 22.10 -16.05
C ALA A 132 9.94 21.57 -16.55
N SER A 133 11.01 21.80 -15.77
CA SER A 133 12.37 21.30 -16.02
C SER A 133 12.60 19.81 -15.68
N ASN A 134 11.72 19.19 -14.90
CA ASN A 134 11.84 17.79 -14.47
C ASN A 134 10.45 17.15 -14.33
N ARG A 135 9.75 17.01 -15.47
CA ARG A 135 8.42 16.41 -15.53
C ARG A 135 8.48 14.92 -15.18
N LYS A 136 7.68 14.49 -14.22
CA LYS A 136 7.75 13.15 -13.61
C LYS A 136 7.30 12.06 -14.59
N ARG A 137 8.26 11.38 -15.23
CA ARG A 137 8.02 10.30 -16.23
C ARG A 137 7.74 8.92 -15.63
N ALA A 138 7.92 8.75 -14.32
CA ALA A 138 7.65 7.50 -13.62
C ALA A 138 7.20 7.77 -12.18
N HIS A 139 6.28 6.94 -11.72
CA HIS A 139 5.93 6.79 -10.32
C HIS A 139 5.69 5.31 -10.06
N TYR A 140 5.46 4.94 -8.81
CA TYR A 140 5.38 3.56 -8.39
C TYR A 140 4.22 3.41 -7.41
N ALA A 141 3.75 2.18 -7.22
CA ALA A 141 2.77 1.88 -6.19
C ALA A 141 3.00 0.51 -5.58
N LEU A 142 2.56 0.34 -4.35
CA LEU A 142 2.33 -0.96 -3.73
C LEU A 142 0.91 -1.43 -4.08
N ILE A 143 0.77 -2.69 -4.46
CA ILE A 143 -0.52 -3.36 -4.63
C ILE A 143 -0.77 -4.14 -3.34
N CYS A 144 -1.72 -3.66 -2.55
CA CYS A 144 -1.96 -4.14 -1.19
C CYS A 144 -3.35 -4.79 -1.09
N ARG A 145 -3.46 -5.84 -0.27
CA ARG A 145 -4.73 -6.41 0.18
C ARG A 145 -4.86 -6.28 1.69
N SER A 146 -6.05 -5.92 2.16
CA SER A 146 -6.45 -6.11 3.55
C SER A 146 -7.88 -6.61 3.63
N ASP A 147 -8.09 -7.65 4.43
CA ASP A 147 -9.43 -8.12 4.76
C ASP A 147 -10.04 -7.32 5.95
N ARG A 148 -9.24 -6.50 6.63
CA ARG A 148 -9.65 -5.56 7.69
C ARG A 148 -9.90 -4.15 7.14
N VAL A 149 -10.69 -3.35 7.85
CA VAL A 149 -10.87 -1.91 7.58
C VAL A 149 -9.50 -1.19 7.65
N LEU A 150 -9.24 -0.27 6.73
CA LEU A 150 -8.10 0.64 6.82
C LEU A 150 -8.46 1.83 7.71
N ASP A 151 -7.82 1.88 8.87
CA ASP A 151 -7.85 3.01 9.80
C ASP A 151 -6.44 3.18 10.39
N LEU A 152 -6.16 4.31 11.02
CA LEU A 152 -4.91 4.53 11.75
C LEU A 152 -4.94 3.73 13.05
N ASP A 153 -4.20 2.63 13.09
CA ASP A 153 -4.05 1.85 14.31
C ASP A 153 -3.33 2.68 15.39
N HIS A 154 -3.93 2.63 16.58
CA HIS A 154 -3.52 3.29 17.82
C HIS A 154 -3.28 2.26 18.94
N SER A 155 -3.31 0.95 18.64
CA SER A 155 -3.03 -0.17 19.55
C SER A 155 -1.70 -0.07 20.31
N GLY A 156 -0.75 0.71 19.78
CA GLY A 156 0.58 0.90 20.35
C GLY A 156 1.63 -0.07 19.82
N ALA A 157 1.28 -0.95 18.87
CA ALA A 157 2.21 -1.83 18.17
C ALA A 157 3.41 -1.05 17.57
N ARG A 158 4.62 -1.61 17.68
CA ARG A 158 5.87 -0.94 17.33
C ARG A 158 6.64 -1.67 16.23
N PHE A 159 7.33 -0.88 15.42
CA PHE A 159 8.25 -1.34 14.39
C PHE A 159 9.67 -0.84 14.69
N ASP A 160 10.63 -1.78 14.73
CA ASP A 160 12.06 -1.49 14.87
C ASP A 160 12.81 -1.71 13.54
N PRO A 161 13.11 -0.64 12.77
CA PRO A 161 13.85 -0.75 11.52
C PRO A 161 15.31 -1.22 11.71
N ASP A 162 15.89 -1.12 12.91
CA ASP A 162 17.29 -1.51 13.16
C ASP A 162 17.48 -3.04 13.12
N ALA A 163 16.41 -3.80 13.34
CA ALA A 163 16.39 -5.25 13.20
C ALA A 163 16.15 -5.75 11.76
N PHE A 164 16.07 -4.81 10.79
CA PHE A 164 15.91 -5.09 9.36
C PHE A 164 17.08 -4.53 8.53
N ARG A 165 17.27 -5.09 7.32
CA ARG A 165 18.17 -4.54 6.29
C ARG A 165 17.45 -4.44 4.96
N ASN A 166 17.88 -3.54 4.07
CA ASN A 166 17.39 -3.50 2.70
C ASN A 166 17.59 -4.85 2.02
N ALA A 167 16.56 -5.40 1.40
CA ALA A 167 16.55 -6.73 0.79
C ALA A 167 17.34 -6.84 -0.54
N GLY A 168 18.28 -5.92 -0.80
CA GLY A 168 19.21 -5.99 -1.92
C GLY A 168 20.50 -6.72 -1.54
N GLU A 169 21.30 -7.08 -2.55
CA GLU A 169 22.56 -7.86 -2.43
C GLU A 169 23.49 -7.40 -1.31
N GLN A 170 23.56 -6.10 -1.06
CA GLN A 170 24.51 -5.49 -0.12
C GLN A 170 23.97 -5.37 1.33
N GLY A 171 22.71 -5.78 1.60
CA GLY A 171 22.16 -5.83 2.95
C GLY A 171 22.27 -4.53 3.76
N ARG A 172 22.24 -3.35 3.12
CA ARG A 172 22.53 -2.06 3.79
C ARG A 172 21.44 -1.69 4.82
N PRO A 173 21.79 -1.00 5.92
CA PRO A 173 20.82 -0.40 6.85
C PRO A 173 19.77 0.47 6.16
N VAL A 174 18.61 0.65 6.80
CA VAL A 174 17.53 1.47 6.25
C VAL A 174 17.90 2.95 6.37
N GLY A 175 18.01 3.65 5.24
CA GLY A 175 18.35 5.06 5.21
C GLY A 175 17.26 5.95 5.80
N ALA A 176 17.65 6.97 6.55
CA ALA A 176 16.72 7.93 7.18
C ALA A 176 15.72 8.55 6.18
N SER A 177 16.14 8.76 4.92
CA SER A 177 15.35 9.30 3.81
C SER A 177 14.53 8.26 3.00
N GLN A 178 14.69 6.95 3.22
CA GLN A 178 13.96 5.92 2.47
C GLN A 178 12.50 5.82 2.92
N VAL A 179 11.61 6.56 2.28
CA VAL A 179 10.17 6.55 2.62
C VAL A 179 9.58 5.14 2.51
N THR A 180 9.85 4.42 1.41
CA THR A 180 9.42 3.01 1.23
C THR A 180 10.62 2.11 0.92
N ALA A 181 10.69 0.94 1.56
CA ALA A 181 11.75 -0.05 1.35
C ALA A 181 11.25 -1.49 1.48
N LEU A 182 11.77 -2.39 0.62
CA LEU A 182 11.67 -3.83 0.84
C LEU A 182 12.82 -4.25 1.75
N LEU A 183 12.46 -4.91 2.85
CA LEU A 183 13.35 -5.23 3.95
C LEU A 183 13.38 -6.73 4.21
N ARG A 184 14.54 -7.24 4.62
CA ARG A 184 14.73 -8.58 5.18
C ARG A 184 14.99 -8.46 6.67
N GLN A 185 14.34 -9.28 7.49
CA GLN A 185 14.61 -9.32 8.93
C GLN A 185 15.97 -10.00 9.19
N VAL A 186 16.77 -9.42 10.10
CA VAL A 186 18.10 -9.92 10.47
C VAL A 186 18.29 -10.05 11.99
N ALA A 187 17.36 -9.53 12.79
CA ALA A 187 17.34 -9.67 14.25
C ALA A 187 15.89 -9.67 14.77
N GLY A 188 15.70 -9.99 16.05
CA GLY A 188 14.40 -9.87 16.72
C GLY A 188 13.93 -8.41 16.80
N GLN A 189 12.62 -8.18 16.69
CA GLN A 189 12.02 -6.86 16.92
C GLN A 189 12.10 -6.45 18.39
N ARG A 190 12.39 -5.17 18.66
CA ARG A 190 12.26 -4.61 20.00
C ARG A 190 10.82 -4.17 20.26
N ALA A 191 10.25 -4.53 21.41
CA ALA A 191 8.91 -4.14 21.80
C ALA A 191 8.69 -2.61 21.86
N ASN A 192 9.76 -1.83 22.10
CA ASN A 192 9.77 -0.37 22.12
C ASN A 192 10.32 0.27 20.83
N GLY A 193 10.14 -0.40 19.68
CA GLY A 193 10.60 0.08 18.37
C GLY A 193 10.21 1.55 18.08
N PRO A 194 11.09 2.34 17.45
CA PRO A 194 10.93 3.80 17.35
C PRO A 194 9.75 4.28 16.48
N TYR A 195 9.07 3.40 15.74
CA TYR A 195 7.90 3.75 14.93
C TYR A 195 6.66 3.00 15.41
N ALA A 196 5.48 3.60 15.28
CA ALA A 196 4.23 2.86 15.41
C ALA A 196 3.96 2.06 14.12
N VAL A 197 3.34 0.89 14.26
CA VAL A 197 2.61 0.25 13.17
C VAL A 197 1.23 0.89 13.14
N ASN A 198 0.94 1.66 12.09
CA ASN A 198 -0.31 2.42 11.96
C ASN A 198 -1.28 1.80 10.96
N MET A 199 -0.81 0.96 10.04
CA MET A 199 -1.66 0.17 9.15
C MET A 199 -0.85 -1.01 8.63
N GLU A 200 -1.51 -2.14 8.40
CA GLU A 200 -0.91 -3.33 7.82
C GLU A 200 -1.75 -3.88 6.68
N ALA A 201 -1.08 -4.48 5.69
CA ALA A 201 -1.69 -5.14 4.56
C ALA A 201 -0.75 -6.23 4.01
N ASP A 202 -1.25 -7.16 3.22
CA ASP A 202 -0.41 -8.08 2.44
C ASP A 202 -0.10 -7.47 1.08
N LEU A 203 1.14 -7.60 0.59
CA LEU A 203 1.42 -7.31 -0.82
C LEU A 203 0.87 -8.45 -1.70
N VAL A 204 0.17 -8.09 -2.77
CA VAL A 204 -0.48 -9.03 -3.69
C VAL A 204 -0.18 -8.72 -5.15
N GLY A 205 -0.41 -9.71 -6.04
CA GLY A 205 -0.09 -9.58 -7.46
C GLY A 205 1.39 -9.29 -7.69
N ALA A 206 1.70 -8.19 -8.38
CA ALA A 206 3.07 -7.78 -8.69
C ALA A 206 3.80 -7.01 -7.55
N TYR A 207 3.19 -6.91 -6.36
CA TYR A 207 3.70 -6.31 -5.12
C TYR A 207 4.02 -4.81 -5.19
N TRP A 208 5.04 -4.42 -5.94
CA TRP A 208 5.50 -3.04 -6.08
C TRP A 208 5.77 -2.73 -7.54
N VAL A 209 4.84 -2.00 -8.14
CA VAL A 209 4.73 -1.82 -9.59
C VAL A 209 5.24 -0.46 -10.04
N ARG A 210 5.66 -0.38 -11.30
CA ARG A 210 5.87 0.91 -11.98
C ARG A 210 4.54 1.34 -12.59
N LEU A 211 4.11 2.55 -12.27
CA LEU A 211 2.93 3.18 -12.85
C LEU A 211 3.23 3.75 -14.23
N THR A 212 2.23 3.71 -15.10
CA THR A 212 2.27 4.15 -16.49
C THR A 212 0.98 4.88 -16.88
N SER A 213 0.91 5.34 -18.13
CA SER A 213 -0.22 6.13 -18.65
C SER A 213 -0.64 7.34 -17.78
N PRO A 214 0.30 8.22 -17.36
CA PRO A 214 -0.03 9.41 -16.57
C PRO A 214 -0.87 10.39 -17.38
N VAL A 215 -1.91 10.94 -16.76
CA VAL A 215 -2.73 12.04 -17.30
C VAL A 215 -2.78 13.18 -16.29
N PRO A 216 -2.88 14.45 -16.73
CA PRO A 216 -3.21 15.55 -15.82
C PRO A 216 -4.52 15.26 -15.08
N LEU A 217 -4.56 15.54 -13.78
CA LEU A 217 -5.79 15.48 -13.01
C LEU A 217 -6.67 16.68 -13.41
N ALA A 218 -7.93 16.41 -13.76
CA ALA A 218 -8.84 17.46 -14.24
C ALA A 218 -9.14 18.52 -13.15
N CYS A 219 -9.49 19.74 -13.57
CA CYS A 219 -9.95 20.78 -12.66
C CYS A 219 -11.17 20.29 -11.85
N GLY A 220 -11.21 20.61 -10.55
CA GLY A 220 -12.26 20.14 -9.63
C GLY A 220 -12.14 18.67 -9.18
N ALA A 221 -11.39 17.82 -9.88
CA ALA A 221 -11.26 16.40 -9.50
C ALA A 221 -10.61 16.20 -8.13
N LYS A 222 -9.66 17.07 -7.72
CA LYS A 222 -9.12 17.04 -6.35
C LYS A 222 -10.25 17.21 -5.31
N ALA A 223 -11.15 18.18 -5.51
CA ALA A 223 -12.30 18.40 -4.62
C ALA A 223 -13.37 17.27 -4.68
N MET A 224 -13.32 16.38 -5.68
CA MET A 224 -14.06 15.12 -5.65
C MET A 224 -13.36 14.09 -4.76
N LEU A 225 -12.03 13.96 -4.88
CA LEU A 225 -11.22 13.07 -4.03
C LEU A 225 -11.20 13.48 -2.55
N ASP A 226 -11.23 14.79 -2.28
CA ASP A 226 -11.25 15.33 -0.92
C ASP A 226 -12.60 15.08 -0.21
N ARG A 227 -13.67 14.80 -0.97
CA ARG A 227 -15.02 14.44 -0.45
C ARG A 227 -15.25 12.93 -0.37
N ALA A 228 -14.20 12.12 -0.49
CA ALA A 228 -14.31 10.66 -0.50
C ALA A 228 -15.02 10.12 0.76
N GLU A 229 -14.77 10.68 1.95
CA GLU A 229 -15.40 10.26 3.22
C GLU A 229 -16.94 10.16 3.15
N ALA A 230 -17.59 11.07 2.43
CA ALA A 230 -19.04 11.12 2.31
C ALA A 230 -19.62 10.19 1.22
N MET A 231 -18.78 9.41 0.53
CA MET A 231 -19.21 8.55 -0.60
C MET A 231 -19.56 7.13 -0.15
N SER A 232 -20.62 6.57 -0.76
CA SER A 232 -20.84 5.13 -0.74
C SER A 232 -19.81 4.40 -1.63
N VAL A 233 -19.65 3.09 -1.44
CA VAL A 233 -18.72 2.28 -2.27
C VAL A 233 -19.09 2.32 -3.75
N ALA A 234 -20.39 2.37 -4.08
CA ALA A 234 -20.87 2.51 -5.46
C ALA A 234 -20.54 3.90 -6.04
N ALA A 235 -20.86 4.98 -5.31
CA ALA A 235 -20.54 6.34 -5.73
C ALA A 235 -19.03 6.57 -5.89
N TRP A 236 -18.21 5.95 -5.04
CA TRP A 236 -16.76 5.93 -5.19
C TRP A 236 -16.31 5.22 -6.46
N LEU A 237 -16.87 4.04 -6.75
CA LEU A 237 -16.53 3.27 -7.94
C LEU A 237 -16.87 4.04 -9.23
N ASP A 238 -18.04 4.67 -9.28
CA ASP A 238 -18.45 5.51 -10.41
C ASP A 238 -17.53 6.72 -10.56
N CYS A 239 -17.21 7.43 -9.46
CA CYS A 239 -16.25 8.52 -9.41
C CYS A 239 -14.87 8.08 -9.97
N ALA A 240 -14.36 6.94 -9.53
CA ALA A 240 -13.07 6.39 -9.97
C ALA A 240 -13.07 5.94 -11.44
N GLN A 241 -14.20 5.50 -11.99
CA GLN A 241 -14.32 5.19 -13.41
C GLN A 241 -14.38 6.47 -14.26
N GLN A 242 -15.25 7.42 -13.89
CA GLN A 242 -15.39 8.72 -14.55
C GLN A 242 -14.06 9.46 -14.61
N LEU A 243 -13.36 9.60 -13.46
CA LEU A 243 -12.07 10.27 -13.40
C LEU A 243 -11.03 9.62 -14.31
N ARG A 244 -10.98 8.28 -14.38
CA ARG A 244 -10.04 7.53 -15.24
C ARG A 244 -10.41 7.54 -16.73
N GLY A 245 -11.50 8.23 -17.11
CA GLY A 245 -11.95 8.38 -18.49
C GLY A 245 -12.80 7.23 -19.01
N ARG A 246 -13.29 6.34 -18.14
CA ARG A 246 -14.36 5.40 -18.48
C ARG A 246 -15.68 6.04 -18.09
N ARG A 247 -16.45 6.51 -19.07
CA ARG A 247 -17.89 6.69 -18.84
C ARG A 247 -18.48 5.31 -18.53
N VAL A 248 -19.34 5.25 -17.52
CA VAL A 248 -20.36 4.20 -17.47
C VAL A 248 -21.11 4.30 -18.80
N ALA A 249 -21.12 3.22 -19.57
CA ALA A 249 -21.86 3.19 -20.83
C ALA A 249 -23.33 3.48 -20.54
N ASP A 250 -23.99 4.17 -21.46
CA ASP A 250 -25.27 4.82 -21.25
C ASP A 250 -26.26 3.95 -20.47
N ALA A 251 -26.83 4.51 -19.40
CA ALA A 251 -28.06 3.97 -18.84
C ALA A 251 -29.12 4.08 -19.93
N VAL A 252 -29.36 2.97 -20.63
CA VAL A 252 -30.37 2.88 -21.68
C VAL A 252 -31.72 3.08 -21.00
N SER A 253 -32.23 4.32 -21.08
CA SER A 253 -33.65 4.59 -20.89
C SER A 253 -34.42 3.88 -21.98
N HIS A 254 -34.75 2.61 -21.75
CA HIS A 254 -35.87 1.97 -22.43
C HIS A 254 -37.18 2.51 -21.85
N ASP A 255 -37.46 3.75 -22.21
CA ASP A 255 -38.76 4.40 -22.07
C ASP A 255 -38.88 5.54 -23.10
N CYS A 256 -39.08 5.18 -24.38
CA CYS A 256 -40.09 5.77 -25.27
C CYS A 256 -40.12 5.11 -26.65
N LEU A 257 -41.32 5.07 -27.27
CA LEU A 257 -41.62 4.69 -28.67
C LEU A 257 -41.38 3.20 -29.00
N LEU A 258 -42.38 2.31 -29.03
CA LEU A 258 -43.78 2.44 -29.47
C LEU A 258 -44.70 1.45 -28.74
#